data_AF-A0AAN9UA36-F1
#
_entry.id   AF-A0AAN9UA36-F1
#
_cell.length_a   1.000
_cell.length_b   1.000
_cell.length_c   1.000
_cell.angle_alpha   90.00
_cell.angle_beta   90.00
_cell.angle_gamma   90.00
#
_symmetry.space_group_name_H-M   'P 1'
#
loop_
_entity.id
_entity.type
_entity.pdbx_description
1 polymer ?
#
loop_
_entity_poly.entity_id
_entity_poly.type
_entity_poly.pdbx_seq_one_letter_code
_entity_poly.pdbx_strand_id
1 'polypeptide(L)'
;MPNSEHLDLKILRCYTESEFPPGWKQRYIPEGCLDQLFSRQTIIQEFTRGAEVADEHHVDEYLEDLISFILLSAKKLMAICLMSGVDKGELRQALEIFKSNQFDDKSLPLLSLDADHPPWSQLDWSPIKLSHFNGDQWRFYAPIFSKDNIKLVLENQHILPFQLASREPKLGAFSEVYEVTIHEAHQKEPMQKLTGGHATAAIKAFRPPATPASKLEVDKEWEREEKALEEMRGLHHAHIVEVKAMFTWKGKGNYFMFQWADGGNLRDLFQNNQQPTLTKDLIKEIVQQLMGLADALVALHNLKKDGKDAGSYRHGDLKPENILIFKDNTDIGMFKIADMGLAKHHFDDTGN
;
A
#
# COMPACT_ATOMS: atom_id res chain seq x y z
N MET A 1 -16.19 -4.52 39.48
CA MET A 1 -16.27 -4.91 38.05
C MET A 1 -14.84 -5.13 37.58
N PRO A 2 -14.48 -6.24 36.91
CA PRO A 2 -13.14 -6.38 36.36
C PRO A 2 -12.91 -5.22 35.38
N ASN A 3 -11.75 -4.57 35.47
CA ASN A 3 -11.31 -3.46 34.61
C ASN A 3 -11.49 -3.83 33.12
N SER A 4 -12.68 -3.60 32.54
CA SER A 4 -12.83 -3.66 31.10
C SER A 4 -12.07 -2.47 30.54
N GLU A 5 -10.95 -2.77 29.90
CA GLU A 5 -10.11 -1.75 29.28
C GLU A 5 -10.93 -0.86 28.32
N HIS A 6 -10.72 0.45 28.45
CA HIS A 6 -11.41 1.50 27.68
C HIS A 6 -11.15 1.38 26.18
N LEU A 7 -12.10 1.85 25.37
CA LEU A 7 -12.01 1.69 23.92
C LEU A 7 -10.84 2.47 23.32
N ASP A 8 -10.53 3.65 23.86
CA ASP A 8 -9.37 4.47 23.51
C ASP A 8 -8.03 3.73 23.73
N LEU A 9 -7.85 3.05 24.87
CA LEU A 9 -6.67 2.25 25.18
C LEU A 9 -6.56 1.01 24.27
N LYS A 10 -7.70 0.38 23.94
CA LYS A 10 -7.74 -0.73 22.98
C LYS A 10 -7.33 -0.27 21.58
N ILE A 11 -7.83 0.88 21.12
CA ILE A 11 -7.43 1.49 19.85
C ILE A 11 -5.93 1.84 19.89
N LEU A 12 -5.44 2.39 21.01
CA LEU A 12 -4.02 2.72 21.16
C LEU A 12 -3.10 1.50 20.96
N ARG A 13 -3.56 0.30 21.34
CA ARG A 13 -2.82 -0.96 21.15
C ARG A 13 -2.87 -1.51 19.72
N CYS A 14 -3.86 -1.13 18.92
CA CYS A 14 -3.91 -1.48 17.49
C CYS A 14 -2.82 -0.77 16.67
N TYR A 15 -2.25 0.33 17.17
CA TYR A 15 -1.28 1.12 16.42
C TYR A 15 -0.04 0.31 16.04
N THR A 16 0.18 0.21 14.73
CA THR A 16 1.36 -0.39 14.11
C THR A 16 2.30 0.71 13.62
N GLU A 17 3.60 0.45 13.66
CA GLU A 17 4.62 1.39 13.18
C GLU A 17 4.78 1.29 11.65
N SER A 18 5.02 2.43 11.02
CA SER A 18 5.51 2.57 9.65
C SER A 18 6.86 3.26 9.69
N GLU A 19 7.82 2.76 8.93
CA GLU A 19 9.16 3.32 8.78
C GLU A 19 9.42 3.77 7.34
N PHE A 20 8.39 4.29 6.67
CA PHE A 20 8.50 4.80 5.31
C PHE A 20 7.84 6.19 5.17
N PRO A 21 8.55 7.21 4.62
CA PRO A 21 9.90 7.15 4.08
C PRO A 21 10.98 6.89 5.16
N PRO A 22 12.17 6.37 4.78
CA PRO A 22 13.22 6.05 5.74
C PRO A 22 13.55 7.21 6.69
N GLY A 23 13.74 6.88 7.96
CA GLY A 23 14.05 7.86 9.00
C GLY A 23 12.84 8.61 9.56
N TRP A 24 11.65 8.45 9.00
CA TRP A 24 10.42 9.04 9.53
C TRP A 24 9.45 7.97 10.01
N LYS A 25 9.46 7.72 11.33
CA LYS A 25 8.54 6.77 11.96
C LYS A 25 7.17 7.39 12.15
N GLN A 26 6.15 6.71 11.68
CA GLN A 26 4.75 7.08 11.84
C GLN A 26 3.97 5.88 12.41
N ARG A 27 2.73 6.10 12.87
CA ARG A 27 1.88 5.00 13.35
C ARG A 27 0.52 5.05 12.68
N TYR A 28 0.01 3.90 12.29
CA TYR A 28 -1.30 3.73 11.66
C TYR A 28 -2.08 2.59 12.34
N ILE A 29 -3.38 2.53 12.08
CA ILE A 29 -4.27 1.46 12.50
C ILE A 29 -4.43 0.48 11.34
N PRO A 30 -4.06 -0.80 11.50
CA PRO A 30 -4.31 -1.81 10.47
C PRO A 30 -5.79 -1.95 10.13
N GLU A 31 -6.09 -2.17 8.85
CA GLU A 31 -7.46 -2.41 8.40
C GLU A 31 -8.09 -3.62 9.14
N GLY A 32 -9.37 -3.52 9.49
CA GLY A 32 -10.09 -4.55 10.24
C GLY A 32 -9.85 -4.55 11.77
N CYS A 33 -8.87 -3.79 12.31
CA CYS A 33 -8.65 -3.76 13.76
C CYS A 33 -9.88 -3.21 14.50
N LEU A 34 -10.50 -2.15 13.96
CA LEU A 34 -11.70 -1.55 14.57
C LEU A 34 -12.91 -2.48 14.55
N ASP A 35 -13.04 -3.36 13.55
CA ASP A 35 -14.15 -4.32 13.49
C ASP A 35 -14.12 -5.33 14.63
N GLN A 36 -12.93 -5.64 15.14
CA GLN A 36 -12.74 -6.52 16.28
C GLN A 36 -12.99 -5.80 17.61
N LEU A 37 -12.77 -4.49 17.66
CA LEU A 37 -12.92 -3.68 18.88
C LEU A 37 -14.34 -3.16 19.09
N PHE A 38 -15.06 -2.85 18.02
CA PHE A 38 -16.37 -2.20 18.08
C PHE A 38 -17.50 -3.23 18.10
N SER A 39 -18.25 -3.23 19.19
CA SER A 39 -19.49 -3.96 19.37
C SER A 39 -20.53 -3.06 20.05
N ARG A 40 -21.80 -3.47 20.01
CA ARG A 40 -22.86 -2.76 20.75
C ARG A 40 -22.48 -2.58 22.23
N GLN A 41 -21.93 -3.63 22.85
CA GLN A 41 -21.53 -3.60 24.27
C GLN A 41 -20.39 -2.61 24.55
N THR A 42 -19.35 -2.59 23.71
CA THR A 42 -18.20 -1.69 23.93
C THR A 42 -18.57 -0.23 23.71
N ILE A 43 -19.49 0.06 22.79
CA ILE A 43 -19.99 1.43 22.58
C ILE A 43 -20.81 1.89 23.78
N ILE A 44 -21.74 1.05 24.27
CA ILE A 44 -22.52 1.36 25.49
C ILE A 44 -21.59 1.65 26.67
N GLN A 45 -20.60 0.78 26.90
CA GLN A 45 -19.62 0.95 27.99
C GLN A 45 -18.83 2.25 27.87
N GLU A 46 -18.50 2.68 26.66
CA GLU A 46 -17.78 3.94 26.45
C GLU A 46 -18.69 5.15 26.73
N PHE A 47 -19.97 5.09 26.34
CA PHE A 47 -20.94 6.16 26.64
C PHE A 47 -21.34 6.23 28.12
N THR A 48 -21.46 5.10 28.81
CA THR A 48 -21.82 5.05 30.25
C THR A 48 -20.61 5.13 31.17
N ARG A 49 -19.41 5.39 30.64
CA ARG A 49 -18.14 5.38 31.37
C ARG A 49 -18.20 6.26 32.63
N GLY A 50 -18.14 5.63 33.80
CA GLY A 50 -18.13 6.30 35.10
C GLY A 50 -19.48 6.87 35.55
N ALA A 51 -20.60 6.40 34.97
CA ALA A 51 -21.95 6.61 35.52
C ALA A 51 -22.19 5.66 36.72
N GLU A 52 -23.13 6.02 37.60
CA GLU A 52 -23.59 5.10 38.64
C GLU A 52 -24.38 3.93 38.01
N VAL A 53 -24.33 2.75 38.62
CA VAL A 53 -24.85 1.46 38.11
C VAL A 53 -26.33 1.51 37.66
N ALA A 54 -27.09 2.50 38.13
CA ALA A 54 -28.50 2.72 37.76
C ALA A 54 -28.71 3.21 36.31
N ASP A 55 -27.68 3.78 35.64
CA ASP A 55 -27.78 4.32 34.28
C ASP A 55 -27.43 3.30 33.17
N GLU A 56 -26.88 2.13 33.52
CA GLU A 56 -26.48 1.10 32.53
C GLU A 56 -27.67 0.39 31.86
N HIS A 57 -28.90 0.58 32.37
CA HIS A 57 -30.08 -0.19 31.98
C HIS A 57 -31.15 0.61 31.20
N HIS A 58 -30.89 1.86 30.83
CA HIS A 58 -31.78 2.65 29.97
C HIS A 58 -31.09 3.01 28.66
N VAL A 59 -30.99 2.02 27.77
CA VAL A 59 -30.72 2.27 26.35
C VAL A 59 -32.08 2.62 25.72
N ASP A 60 -32.28 3.89 25.40
CA ASP A 60 -33.47 4.33 24.67
C ASP A 60 -33.33 4.07 23.16
N GLU A 61 -34.44 4.21 22.44
CA GLU A 61 -34.48 4.00 20.98
C GLU A 61 -33.49 4.92 20.24
N TYR A 62 -33.27 6.14 20.74
CA TYR A 62 -32.33 7.10 20.18
C TYR A 62 -30.88 6.61 20.31
N LEU A 63 -30.50 6.06 21.46
CA LEU A 63 -29.16 5.51 21.69
C LEU A 63 -28.93 4.25 20.85
N GLU A 64 -29.93 3.38 20.68
CA GLU A 64 -29.82 2.22 19.76
C GLU A 64 -29.61 2.63 18.31
N ASP A 65 -30.36 3.64 17.87
CA ASP A 65 -30.24 4.19 16.53
C ASP A 65 -28.84 4.81 16.32
N LEU A 66 -28.28 5.50 17.32
CA LEU A 66 -26.90 5.99 17.28
C LEU A 66 -25.85 4.85 17.24
N ILE A 67 -26.01 3.83 18.09
CA ILE A 67 -25.12 2.65 18.10
C ILE A 67 -25.13 1.96 16.75
N SER A 68 -26.31 1.81 16.15
CA SER A 68 -26.48 1.20 14.83
C SER A 68 -25.73 1.98 13.77
N PHE A 69 -25.85 3.31 13.77
CA PHE A 69 -25.07 4.19 12.89
C PHE A 69 -23.55 3.98 13.05
N ILE A 70 -23.05 3.97 14.29
CA ILE A 70 -21.62 3.78 14.55
C ILE A 70 -21.14 2.42 14.01
N LEU A 71 -21.85 1.34 14.33
CA LEU A 71 -21.46 -0.01 13.92
C LEU A 71 -21.55 -0.23 12.41
N LEU A 72 -22.47 0.45 11.72
CA LEU A 72 -22.67 0.30 10.28
C LEU A 72 -21.71 1.17 9.47
N SER A 73 -21.40 2.39 9.91
CA SER A 73 -20.72 3.36 9.05
C SER A 73 -19.79 4.37 9.74
N ALA A 74 -19.61 4.33 11.06
CA ALA A 74 -18.92 5.41 11.79
C ALA A 74 -17.86 4.92 12.81
N LYS A 75 -17.27 3.74 12.59
CA LYS A 75 -16.26 3.17 13.50
C LYS A 75 -14.97 3.99 13.45
N LYS A 76 -14.49 4.36 12.26
CA LYS A 76 -13.29 5.20 12.11
C LYS A 76 -13.56 6.59 12.70
N LEU A 77 -14.72 7.16 12.43
CA LEU A 77 -15.15 8.46 12.94
C LEU A 77 -15.13 8.51 14.48
N MET A 78 -15.77 7.55 15.16
CA MET A 78 -15.74 7.48 16.62
C MET A 78 -14.32 7.25 17.16
N ALA A 79 -13.55 6.38 16.51
CA ALA A 79 -12.16 6.13 16.92
C ALA A 79 -11.28 7.38 16.79
N ILE A 80 -11.45 8.18 15.73
CA ILE A 80 -10.73 9.45 15.55
C ILE A 80 -11.14 10.44 16.64
N CYS A 81 -12.44 10.59 16.92
CA CYS A 81 -12.91 11.46 18.01
C CYS A 81 -12.21 11.11 19.33
N LEU A 82 -12.21 9.82 19.71
CA LEU A 82 -11.54 9.34 20.92
C LEU A 82 -10.04 9.67 20.91
N MET A 83 -9.35 9.38 19.81
CA MET A 83 -7.90 9.62 19.71
C MET A 83 -7.52 11.10 19.67
N SER A 84 -8.44 11.97 19.23
CA SER A 84 -8.24 13.42 19.18
C SER A 84 -8.57 14.13 20.50
N GLY A 85 -8.92 13.37 21.54
CA GLY A 85 -9.17 13.88 22.89
C GLY A 85 -10.59 14.44 23.07
N VAL A 86 -11.55 14.00 22.25
CA VAL A 86 -12.98 14.24 22.50
C VAL A 86 -13.37 13.36 23.69
N ASP A 87 -13.69 14.01 24.81
CA ASP A 87 -14.02 13.28 26.03
C ASP A 87 -15.46 12.75 25.99
N LYS A 88 -15.79 11.90 26.97
CA LYS A 88 -17.10 11.23 27.05
C LYS A 88 -18.29 12.20 27.09
N GLY A 89 -18.12 13.40 27.65
CA GLY A 89 -19.21 14.37 27.81
C GLY A 89 -19.62 14.96 26.46
N GLU A 90 -18.68 15.03 25.53
CA GLU A 90 -18.88 15.58 24.18
C GLU A 90 -19.07 14.49 23.13
N LEU A 91 -18.53 13.28 23.35
CA LEU A 91 -18.45 12.23 22.33
C LEU A 91 -19.83 11.82 21.79
N ARG A 92 -20.80 11.59 22.69
CA ARG A 92 -22.17 11.22 22.30
C ARG A 92 -22.80 12.32 21.45
N GLN A 93 -22.76 13.56 21.93
CA GLN A 93 -23.32 14.72 21.23
C GLN A 93 -22.64 14.93 19.87
N ALA A 94 -21.32 14.78 19.80
CA ALA A 94 -20.58 14.90 18.55
C ALA A 94 -21.02 13.84 17.53
N LEU A 95 -21.16 12.58 17.93
CA LEU A 95 -21.63 11.50 17.06
C LEU A 95 -23.09 11.68 16.63
N GLU A 96 -23.96 12.23 17.49
CA GLU A 96 -25.34 12.61 17.14
C GLU A 96 -25.36 13.74 16.09
N ILE A 97 -24.48 14.75 16.24
CA ILE A 97 -24.30 15.83 15.27
C ILE A 97 -23.80 15.27 13.94
N PHE A 98 -22.75 14.44 13.95
CA PHE A 98 -22.22 13.81 12.74
C PHE A 98 -23.31 13.01 12.02
N LYS A 99 -24.04 12.16 12.75
CA LYS A 99 -25.15 11.39 12.22
C LYS A 99 -26.22 12.27 11.58
N SER A 100 -26.64 13.33 12.27
CA SER A 100 -27.69 14.25 11.79
C SER A 100 -27.28 14.98 10.50
N ASN A 101 -25.98 15.20 10.33
CA ASN A 101 -25.39 15.80 9.12
C ASN A 101 -24.96 14.74 8.08
N GLN A 102 -25.31 13.46 8.25
CA GLN A 102 -24.91 12.34 7.38
C GLN A 102 -23.38 12.22 7.20
N PHE A 103 -22.63 12.64 8.21
CA PHE A 103 -21.17 12.59 8.22
C PHE A 103 -20.71 11.27 8.84
N ASP A 104 -20.13 10.40 8.01
CA ASP A 104 -19.73 9.04 8.36
C ASP A 104 -18.29 8.73 7.91
N ASP A 105 -17.85 7.47 8.01
CA ASP A 105 -16.51 7.04 7.61
C ASP A 105 -16.21 7.30 6.12
N LYS A 106 -17.23 7.41 5.24
CA LYS A 106 -17.02 7.72 3.81
C LYS A 106 -16.79 9.22 3.56
N SER A 107 -17.11 10.05 4.54
CA SER A 107 -16.87 11.50 4.50
C SER A 107 -15.42 11.87 4.83
N LEU A 108 -14.62 10.88 5.23
CA LEU A 108 -13.21 10.99 5.60
C LEU A 108 -12.31 10.31 4.52
N PRO A 109 -11.02 10.67 4.43
CA PRO A 109 -10.36 11.72 5.18
C PRO A 109 -10.61 13.13 4.59
N LEU A 110 -10.58 14.14 5.45
CA LEU A 110 -10.73 15.54 5.12
C LEU A 110 -9.36 16.14 4.76
N LEU A 111 -9.30 16.85 3.64
CA LEU A 111 -8.12 17.64 3.27
C LEU A 111 -8.02 18.95 4.05
N SER A 112 -9.18 19.51 4.39
CA SER A 112 -9.32 20.76 5.13
C SER A 112 -10.64 20.72 5.92
N LEU A 113 -10.61 21.33 7.10
CA LEU A 113 -11.79 21.58 7.92
C LEU A 113 -12.22 23.02 7.71
N ASP A 114 -13.48 23.20 7.35
CA ASP A 114 -14.12 24.50 7.40
C ASP A 114 -14.90 24.62 8.72
N ALA A 115 -14.34 25.38 9.66
CA ALA A 115 -14.90 25.52 11.00
C ALA A 115 -16.30 26.17 10.99
N ASP A 116 -16.62 26.92 9.94
CA ASP A 116 -17.89 27.65 9.82
C ASP A 116 -19.00 26.79 9.16
N HIS A 117 -18.67 25.57 8.71
CA HIS A 117 -19.62 24.65 8.11
C HIS A 117 -19.98 23.46 9.02
N PRO A 118 -21.24 22.97 8.97
CA PRO A 118 -21.60 21.71 9.62
C PRO A 118 -20.76 20.54 9.08
N PRO A 119 -20.43 19.54 9.91
CA PRO A 119 -20.83 19.39 11.32
C PRO A 119 -20.02 20.27 12.28
N TRP A 120 -18.89 20.84 11.84
CA TRP A 120 -17.89 21.50 12.70
C TRP A 120 -18.43 22.70 13.47
N SER A 121 -19.25 23.53 12.83
CA SER A 121 -19.85 24.71 13.47
C SER A 121 -20.88 24.38 14.56
N GLN A 122 -21.32 23.13 14.65
CA GLN A 122 -22.26 22.65 15.68
C GLN A 122 -21.53 21.99 16.86
N LEU A 123 -20.23 21.70 16.72
CA LEU A 123 -19.40 21.09 17.75
C LEU A 123 -18.81 22.19 18.64
N ASP A 124 -18.95 22.05 19.96
CA ASP A 124 -18.27 22.92 20.94
C ASP A 124 -16.81 22.46 21.18
N TRP A 125 -16.10 22.15 20.10
CA TRP A 125 -14.72 21.66 20.16
C TRP A 125 -13.73 22.82 20.16
N SER A 126 -12.73 22.73 21.03
CA SER A 126 -11.63 23.68 21.00
C SER A 126 -10.85 23.58 19.66
N PRO A 127 -10.20 24.67 19.21
CA PRO A 127 -9.35 24.63 18.00
C PRO A 127 -8.27 23.54 18.05
N ILE A 128 -7.81 23.18 19.26
CA ILE A 128 -6.84 22.09 19.46
C ILE A 128 -7.47 20.73 19.13
N LYS A 129 -8.69 20.46 19.62
CA LYS A 129 -9.41 19.20 19.33
C LYS A 129 -9.69 19.08 17.83
N LEU A 130 -10.14 20.15 17.18
CA LEU A 130 -10.35 20.17 15.72
C LEU A 130 -9.05 19.90 14.95
N SER A 131 -7.95 20.51 15.36
CA SER A 131 -6.62 20.28 14.76
C SER A 131 -6.18 18.82 14.91
N HIS A 132 -6.35 18.24 16.11
CA HIS A 132 -6.05 16.83 16.35
C HIS A 132 -6.95 15.91 15.51
N PHE A 133 -8.25 16.18 15.42
CA PHE A 133 -9.18 15.41 14.56
C PHE A 133 -8.72 15.42 13.11
N ASN A 134 -8.39 16.59 12.58
CA ASN A 134 -7.91 16.74 11.21
C ASN A 134 -6.57 16.03 10.95
N GLY A 135 -5.70 15.95 11.96
CA GLY A 135 -4.39 15.31 11.85
C GLY A 135 -4.46 13.79 12.06
N ASP A 136 -5.14 13.34 13.11
CA ASP A 136 -5.15 11.95 13.56
C ASP A 136 -5.97 11.05 12.66
N GLN A 137 -6.95 11.58 11.91
CA GLN A 137 -7.69 10.80 10.91
C GLN A 137 -6.78 10.02 9.97
N TRP A 138 -5.65 10.59 9.54
CA TRP A 138 -4.74 9.98 8.59
C TRP A 138 -4.11 8.67 9.08
N ARG A 139 -4.12 8.44 10.39
CA ARG A 139 -3.69 7.19 11.01
C ARG A 139 -4.64 6.01 10.73
N PHE A 140 -5.88 6.29 10.35
CA PHE A 140 -6.94 5.29 10.09
C PHE A 140 -7.18 5.02 8.59
N TYR A 141 -6.45 5.70 7.72
CA TYR A 141 -6.58 5.63 6.26
C TYR A 141 -5.28 5.21 5.57
N ALA A 142 -4.50 4.33 6.20
CA ALA A 142 -3.39 3.68 5.50
C ALA A 142 -3.94 2.89 4.28
N PRO A 143 -3.35 3.04 3.09
CA PRO A 143 -3.91 2.46 1.86
C PRO A 143 -3.93 0.93 1.88
N ILE A 144 -4.88 0.36 1.14
CA ILE A 144 -5.00 -1.08 0.90
C ILE A 144 -4.63 -1.33 -0.55
N PHE A 145 -3.66 -2.21 -0.79
CA PHE A 145 -3.22 -2.58 -2.12
C PHE A 145 -4.00 -3.78 -2.63
N SER A 146 -4.45 -3.70 -3.88
CA SER A 146 -5.25 -4.74 -4.52
C SER A 146 -4.92 -4.85 -6.00
N LYS A 147 -5.01 -6.07 -6.53
CA LYS A 147 -4.92 -6.32 -7.96
C LYS A 147 -6.00 -5.63 -8.78
N ASP A 148 -7.15 -5.25 -8.21
CA ASP A 148 -8.23 -4.57 -8.95
C ASP A 148 -7.89 -3.11 -9.21
N ASN A 149 -7.30 -2.44 -8.21
CA ASN A 149 -6.93 -1.03 -8.28
C ASN A 149 -5.44 -0.84 -7.99
N ILE A 150 -4.64 -0.95 -9.04
CA ILE A 150 -3.19 -0.82 -8.94
C ILE A 150 -2.71 0.63 -9.03
N LYS A 151 -3.55 1.59 -9.49
CA LYS A 151 -3.16 3.01 -9.61
C LYS A 151 -3.75 3.81 -8.46
N LEU A 152 -2.91 4.43 -7.64
CA LEU A 152 -3.34 5.23 -6.50
C LEU A 152 -2.78 6.65 -6.54
N VAL A 153 -3.60 7.62 -6.15
CA VAL A 153 -3.17 8.98 -5.85
C VAL A 153 -3.34 9.20 -4.35
N LEU A 154 -2.22 9.40 -3.67
CA LEU A 154 -2.15 9.54 -2.22
C LEU A 154 -1.86 10.99 -1.84
N GLU A 155 -2.62 11.51 -0.89
CA GLU A 155 -2.34 12.80 -0.23
C GLU A 155 -1.06 12.73 0.61
N ASN A 156 -0.40 13.87 0.80
CA ASN A 156 0.88 13.99 1.52
C ASN A 156 0.82 13.38 2.95
N GLN A 157 -0.35 13.47 3.59
CA GLN A 157 -0.62 13.03 4.95
C GLN A 157 -0.84 11.53 5.09
N HIS A 158 -1.10 10.79 4.00
CA HIS A 158 -1.26 9.34 4.06
C HIS A 158 -0.05 8.68 4.72
N ILE A 159 -0.30 7.66 5.52
CA ILE A 159 0.75 6.83 6.12
C ILE A 159 0.79 5.52 5.35
N LEU A 160 1.91 5.22 4.69
CA LEU A 160 2.07 3.95 3.99
C LEU A 160 2.30 2.83 5.01
N PRO A 161 1.64 1.66 4.90
CA PRO A 161 1.73 0.57 5.87
C PRO A 161 3.01 -0.26 5.66
N PHE A 162 4.14 0.42 5.54
CA PHE A 162 5.43 -0.14 5.15
C PHE A 162 6.41 -0.10 6.32
N GLN A 163 7.02 -1.25 6.59
CA GLN A 163 8.13 -1.37 7.53
C GLN A 163 9.38 -1.78 6.75
N LEU A 164 10.46 -1.01 6.87
CA LEU A 164 11.71 -1.30 6.15
C LEU A 164 12.26 -2.66 6.57
N ALA A 165 12.57 -3.50 5.58
CA ALA A 165 13.25 -4.78 5.78
C ALA A 165 14.78 -4.63 5.65
N SER A 166 15.23 -3.68 4.84
CA SER A 166 16.64 -3.28 4.71
C SER A 166 16.78 -1.77 4.92
N ARG A 167 17.90 -1.35 5.52
CA ARG A 167 18.22 0.09 5.72
C ARG A 167 18.84 0.73 4.48
N GLU A 168 19.51 -0.06 3.64
CA GLU A 168 20.21 0.45 2.46
C GLU A 168 19.36 0.19 1.22
N PRO A 169 18.89 1.24 0.52
CA PRO A 169 18.21 1.08 -0.75
C PRO A 169 19.18 0.67 -1.86
N LYS A 170 18.67 -0.03 -2.87
CA LYS A 170 19.40 -0.21 -4.13
C LYS A 170 19.29 1.06 -4.97
N LEU A 171 20.42 1.61 -5.39
CA LEU A 171 20.49 2.87 -6.12
C LEU A 171 20.51 2.62 -7.64
N GLY A 172 19.57 3.22 -8.35
CA GLY A 172 19.57 3.34 -9.81
C GLY A 172 19.97 4.74 -10.30
N ALA A 173 19.89 4.97 -11.61
CA ALA A 173 20.17 6.28 -12.21
C ALA A 173 19.10 7.32 -11.85
N PHE A 174 17.82 6.94 -11.95
CA PHE A 174 16.68 7.84 -11.72
C PHE A 174 15.81 7.44 -10.52
N SER A 175 16.10 6.30 -9.90
CA SER A 175 15.27 5.73 -8.84
C SER A 175 16.09 5.06 -7.74
N GLU A 176 15.41 4.81 -6.63
CA GLU A 176 15.90 4.07 -5.47
C GLU A 176 14.90 2.97 -5.15
N VAL A 177 15.38 1.76 -4.85
CA VAL A 177 14.51 0.62 -4.56
C VAL A 177 14.69 0.23 -3.09
N TYR A 178 13.59 0.31 -2.35
CA TYR A 178 13.51 -0.05 -0.94
C TYR A 178 12.86 -1.43 -0.76
N GLU A 179 13.42 -2.26 0.11
CA GLU A 179 12.76 -3.49 0.54
C GLU A 179 11.89 -3.19 1.76
N VAL A 180 10.59 -3.49 1.68
CA VAL A 180 9.64 -3.29 2.78
C VAL A 180 8.81 -4.54 3.04
N THR A 181 8.42 -4.72 4.29
CA THR A 181 7.29 -5.58 4.67
C THR A 181 6.02 -4.74 4.69
N ILE A 182 4.90 -5.34 4.29
CA ILE A 182 3.58 -4.69 4.29
C ILE A 182 2.68 -5.53 5.18
N HIS A 183 1.98 -4.88 6.11
CA HIS A 183 1.01 -5.58 6.97
C HIS A 183 -0.05 -6.30 6.14
N GLU A 184 -0.39 -7.54 6.49
CA GLU A 184 -1.27 -8.41 5.69
C GLU A 184 -2.65 -7.81 5.45
N ALA A 185 -3.23 -7.13 6.46
CA ALA A 185 -4.51 -6.44 6.36
C ALA A 185 -4.53 -5.33 5.26
N HIS A 186 -3.37 -4.87 4.79
CA HIS A 186 -3.24 -3.87 3.73
C HIS A 186 -2.93 -4.48 2.36
N GLN A 187 -2.98 -5.80 2.22
CA GLN A 187 -2.84 -6.51 0.96
C GLN A 187 -4.07 -7.39 0.75
N LYS A 188 -4.97 -7.03 -0.17
CA LYS A 188 -6.10 -7.91 -0.52
C LYS A 188 -5.62 -9.26 -1.03
N GLU A 189 -4.52 -9.25 -1.78
CA GLU A 189 -3.82 -10.44 -2.25
C GLU A 189 -2.36 -10.41 -1.76
N PRO A 190 -2.05 -10.98 -0.58
CA PRO A 190 -0.71 -10.96 -0.02
C PRO A 190 0.34 -11.54 -0.98
N MET A 191 1.47 -10.85 -1.13
CA MET A 191 2.60 -11.36 -1.92
C MET A 191 3.19 -12.61 -1.25
N GLN A 192 3.45 -13.64 -2.05
CA GLN A 192 3.98 -14.92 -1.58
C GLN A 192 5.27 -15.29 -2.30
N LYS A 193 6.19 -15.92 -1.57
CA LYS A 193 7.40 -16.50 -2.16
C LYS A 193 7.04 -17.76 -2.95
N LEU A 194 7.85 -18.12 -3.94
CA LEU A 194 7.63 -19.35 -4.71
C LEU A 194 7.85 -20.60 -3.85
N THR A 195 8.68 -20.51 -2.82
CA THR A 195 8.87 -21.53 -1.77
C THR A 195 7.76 -21.59 -0.73
N GLY A 196 6.78 -20.66 -0.80
CA GLY A 196 5.72 -20.50 0.20
C GLY A 196 6.03 -19.45 1.27
N GLY A 197 4.98 -18.99 1.97
CA GLY A 197 5.07 -17.93 2.98
C GLY A 197 5.07 -16.51 2.39
N HIS A 198 5.12 -15.51 3.28
CA HIS A 198 5.01 -14.09 2.90
C HIS A 198 6.28 -13.60 2.19
N ALA A 199 6.10 -12.85 1.11
CA ALA A 199 7.15 -12.12 0.42
C ALA A 199 7.19 -10.66 0.85
N THR A 200 8.38 -10.06 0.80
CA THR A 200 8.58 -8.62 0.93
C THR A 200 8.29 -7.91 -0.39
N ALA A 201 8.09 -6.60 -0.31
CA ALA A 201 7.84 -5.73 -1.45
C ALA A 201 9.09 -4.92 -1.82
N ALA A 202 9.27 -4.67 -3.10
CA ALA A 202 10.22 -3.71 -3.64
C ALA A 202 9.49 -2.41 -3.97
N ILE A 203 9.85 -1.29 -3.31
CA ILE A 203 9.31 0.04 -3.60
C ILE A 203 10.34 0.82 -4.42
N LYS A 204 10.14 0.93 -5.73
CA LYS A 204 10.94 1.76 -6.63
C LYS A 204 10.42 3.20 -6.54
N ALA A 205 11.16 4.07 -5.88
CA ALA A 205 10.88 5.50 -5.74
C ALA A 205 11.66 6.31 -6.78
N PHE A 206 10.98 7.19 -7.52
CA PHE A 206 11.65 8.10 -8.43
C PHE A 206 12.28 9.27 -7.65
N ARG A 207 13.51 9.63 -8.00
CA ARG A 207 14.21 10.71 -7.30
C ARG A 207 13.52 12.05 -7.53
N PRO A 208 13.40 12.91 -6.50
CA PRO A 208 12.96 14.28 -6.67
C PRO A 208 13.91 15.01 -7.64
N PRO A 209 13.37 15.79 -8.59
CA PRO A 209 14.21 16.53 -9.52
C PRO A 209 14.94 17.68 -8.81
N ALA A 210 16.26 17.78 -9.04
CA ALA A 210 17.08 18.86 -8.47
C ALA A 210 16.93 20.19 -9.25
N THR A 211 16.51 20.11 -10.51
CA THR A 211 16.35 21.25 -11.43
C THR A 211 15.11 21.10 -12.31
N PRO A 212 14.59 22.18 -12.91
CA PRO A 212 13.48 22.10 -13.86
C PRO A 212 13.75 21.19 -15.07
N ALA A 213 15.00 21.16 -15.57
CA ALA A 213 15.38 20.28 -16.67
C ALA A 213 15.30 18.80 -16.25
N SER A 214 15.85 18.45 -15.08
CA SER A 214 15.76 17.10 -14.53
C SER A 214 14.32 16.69 -14.20
N LYS A 215 13.42 17.65 -13.91
CA LYS A 215 11.99 17.36 -13.70
C LYS A 215 11.35 16.81 -14.96
N LEU A 216 11.58 17.46 -16.11
CA LEU A 216 11.03 16.98 -17.38
C LEU A 216 11.54 15.58 -17.75
N GLU A 217 12.80 15.27 -17.41
CA GLU A 217 13.38 13.94 -17.65
C GLU A 217 12.77 12.86 -16.74
N VAL A 218 12.64 13.15 -15.44
CA VAL A 218 12.03 12.23 -14.46
C VAL A 218 10.55 11.99 -14.79
N ASP A 219 9.81 13.05 -15.14
CA ASP A 219 8.39 12.96 -15.51
C ASP A 219 8.21 12.08 -16.77
N LYS A 220 9.06 12.26 -17.80
CA LYS A 220 9.03 11.42 -19.01
C LYS A 220 9.37 9.95 -18.74
N GLU A 221 10.33 9.70 -17.84
CA GLU A 221 10.72 8.34 -17.49
C GLU A 221 9.60 7.64 -16.70
N TRP A 222 8.97 8.35 -15.76
CA TRP A 222 7.79 7.88 -15.06
C TRP A 222 6.65 7.53 -16.03
N GLU A 223 6.26 8.47 -16.90
CA GLU A 223 5.15 8.27 -17.84
C GLU A 223 5.41 7.08 -18.78
N ARG A 224 6.65 6.91 -19.23
CA ARG A 224 7.03 5.80 -20.10
C ARG A 224 6.93 4.46 -19.36
N GLU A 225 7.52 4.36 -18.17
CA GLU A 225 7.51 3.12 -17.41
C GLU A 225 6.11 2.77 -16.91
N GLU A 226 5.33 3.76 -16.45
CA GLU A 226 3.94 3.58 -16.04
C GLU A 226 3.10 3.02 -17.20
N LYS A 227 3.21 3.62 -18.39
CA LYS A 227 2.51 3.16 -19.59
C LYS A 227 2.90 1.72 -19.95
N ALA A 228 4.20 1.41 -19.98
CA ALA A 228 4.66 0.07 -20.29
C ALA A 228 4.10 -0.96 -19.29
N LEU A 229 4.25 -0.71 -17.99
CA LEU A 229 3.76 -1.60 -16.93
C LEU A 229 2.24 -1.79 -16.99
N GLU A 230 1.49 -0.74 -17.32
CA GLU A 230 0.04 -0.82 -17.49
C GLU A 230 -0.37 -1.67 -18.70
N GLU A 231 0.28 -1.48 -19.85
CA GLU A 231 -0.04 -2.23 -21.07
C GLU A 231 0.35 -3.71 -20.96
N MET A 232 1.48 -4.01 -20.29
CA MET A 232 1.96 -5.37 -20.07
C MET A 232 1.24 -6.10 -18.94
N ARG A 233 0.37 -5.43 -18.17
CA ARG A 233 -0.33 -6.04 -17.02
C ARG A 233 -1.07 -7.31 -17.39
N GLY A 234 -1.70 -7.35 -18.58
CA GLY A 234 -2.47 -8.50 -19.06
C GLY A 234 -1.61 -9.68 -19.55
N LEU A 235 -0.29 -9.50 -19.66
CA LEU A 235 0.61 -10.52 -20.22
C LEU A 235 0.80 -11.71 -19.28
N HIS A 236 0.73 -11.49 -17.96
CA HIS A 236 0.84 -12.51 -16.90
C HIS A 236 1.82 -13.66 -17.21
N HIS A 237 3.10 -13.33 -17.43
CA HIS A 237 4.13 -14.30 -17.78
C HIS A 237 5.02 -14.64 -16.57
N ALA A 238 5.36 -15.92 -16.38
CA ALA A 238 6.15 -16.38 -15.22
C ALA A 238 7.53 -15.72 -15.12
N HIS A 239 8.16 -15.47 -16.26
CA HIS A 239 9.49 -14.86 -16.38
C HIS A 239 9.48 -13.34 -16.59
N ILE A 240 8.40 -12.64 -16.22
CA ILE A 240 8.32 -11.16 -16.23
C ILE A 240 7.88 -10.69 -14.85
N VAL A 241 8.51 -9.65 -14.32
CA VAL A 241 8.11 -9.05 -13.04
C VAL A 241 6.77 -8.32 -13.21
N GLU A 242 5.82 -8.63 -12.31
CA GLU A 242 4.50 -8.01 -12.30
C GLU A 242 4.47 -6.80 -11.35
N VAL A 243 4.00 -5.66 -11.85
CA VAL A 243 3.69 -4.48 -11.02
C VAL A 243 2.50 -4.79 -10.11
N LYS A 244 2.64 -4.49 -8.82
CA LYS A 244 1.60 -4.70 -7.80
C LYS A 244 0.84 -3.42 -7.47
N ALA A 245 1.52 -2.27 -7.54
CA ALA A 245 0.88 -0.97 -7.47
C ALA A 245 1.77 0.09 -8.14
N MET A 246 1.13 1.16 -8.59
CA MET A 246 1.70 2.39 -9.13
C MET A 246 1.03 3.52 -8.37
N PHE A 247 1.80 4.36 -7.67
CA PHE A 247 1.18 5.41 -6.88
C PHE A 247 1.96 6.72 -6.89
N THR A 248 1.20 7.81 -6.98
CA THR A 248 1.71 9.17 -6.78
C THR A 248 1.39 9.60 -5.37
N TRP A 249 2.42 9.92 -4.59
CA TRP A 249 2.28 10.50 -3.27
C TRP A 249 2.52 12.00 -3.37
N LYS A 250 1.45 12.79 -3.27
CA LYS A 250 1.48 14.24 -3.46
C LYS A 250 2.52 14.87 -2.55
N GLY A 251 3.45 15.62 -3.14
CA GLY A 251 4.56 16.26 -2.44
C GLY A 251 5.74 15.34 -2.08
N LYS A 252 5.66 14.02 -2.32
CA LYS A 252 6.76 13.07 -2.04
C LYS A 252 7.31 12.34 -3.26
N GLY A 253 6.50 12.12 -4.30
CA GLY A 253 6.97 11.61 -5.60
C GLY A 253 6.10 10.48 -6.17
N ASN A 254 6.67 9.77 -7.14
CA ASN A 254 6.03 8.65 -7.82
C ASN A 254 6.74 7.33 -7.50
N TYR A 255 5.96 6.25 -7.39
CA TYR A 255 6.43 4.97 -6.89
C TYR A 255 5.82 3.81 -7.65
N PHE A 256 6.64 2.77 -7.86
CA PHE A 256 6.17 1.44 -8.25
C PHE A 256 6.42 0.44 -7.14
N MET A 257 5.47 -0.47 -6.96
CA MET A 257 5.58 -1.58 -6.02
C MET A 257 5.61 -2.90 -6.78
N PHE A 258 6.60 -3.72 -6.46
CA PHE A 258 6.77 -5.07 -6.98
C PHE A 258 6.96 -6.05 -5.82
N GLN A 259 6.94 -7.35 -6.12
CA GLN A 259 7.49 -8.33 -5.19
C GLN A 259 9.01 -8.22 -5.16
N TRP A 260 9.62 -8.30 -3.97
CA TRP A 260 11.06 -8.32 -3.83
C TRP A 260 11.67 -9.63 -4.36
N ALA A 261 12.79 -9.51 -5.07
CA ALA A 261 13.55 -10.63 -5.61
C ALA A 261 14.55 -11.15 -4.56
N ASP A 262 14.13 -12.17 -3.81
CA ASP A 262 14.87 -12.73 -2.68
C ASP A 262 16.10 -13.58 -3.06
N GLY A 263 16.35 -13.75 -4.36
CA GLY A 263 17.57 -14.30 -4.95
C GLY A 263 18.52 -13.26 -5.56
N GLY A 264 18.17 -11.96 -5.51
CA GLY A 264 19.00 -10.91 -6.13
C GLY A 264 18.82 -10.82 -7.64
N ASN A 265 19.92 -10.60 -8.37
CA ASN A 265 19.94 -10.54 -9.83
C ASN A 265 20.98 -11.51 -10.42
N LEU A 266 20.92 -11.70 -11.74
CA LEU A 266 21.77 -12.66 -12.44
C LEU A 266 23.26 -12.23 -12.47
N ARG A 267 23.57 -10.92 -12.44
CA ARG A 267 24.96 -10.44 -12.30
C ARG A 267 25.57 -10.94 -10.99
N ASP A 268 24.85 -10.77 -9.89
CA ASP A 268 25.31 -11.17 -8.55
C ASP A 268 25.49 -12.69 -8.49
N LEU A 269 24.57 -13.46 -9.07
CA LEU A 269 24.67 -14.92 -9.15
C LEU A 269 25.97 -15.36 -9.83
N PHE A 270 26.30 -14.76 -10.98
CA PHE A 270 27.53 -15.09 -11.72
C PHE A 270 28.80 -14.66 -11.00
N GLN A 271 28.77 -13.52 -10.30
CA GLN A 271 29.92 -13.05 -9.53
C GLN A 271 30.19 -13.91 -8.30
N ASN A 272 29.13 -14.40 -7.65
CA ASN A 272 29.24 -15.23 -6.45
C ASN A 272 29.54 -16.72 -6.77
N ASN A 273 29.20 -17.18 -7.98
CA ASN A 273 29.40 -18.57 -8.43
C ASN A 273 30.28 -18.64 -9.69
N GLN A 274 31.52 -18.16 -9.61
CA GLN A 274 32.42 -18.10 -10.78
C GLN A 274 32.84 -19.47 -11.32
N GLN A 275 32.82 -20.52 -10.50
CA GLN A 275 33.18 -21.88 -10.88
C GLN A 275 32.16 -22.87 -10.31
N PRO A 276 30.93 -22.92 -10.86
CA PRO A 276 29.90 -23.83 -10.36
C PRO A 276 30.27 -25.27 -10.72
N THR A 277 29.92 -26.22 -9.85
CA THR A 277 30.00 -27.64 -10.20
C THR A 277 28.90 -27.96 -11.19
N LEU A 278 29.27 -28.29 -12.43
CA LEU A 278 28.30 -28.59 -13.49
C LEU A 278 27.69 -29.98 -13.27
N THR A 279 26.51 -30.01 -12.67
CA THR A 279 25.67 -31.20 -12.56
C THR A 279 24.67 -31.27 -13.72
N LYS A 280 24.13 -32.46 -13.99
CA LYS A 280 23.07 -32.60 -15.01
C LYS A 280 21.84 -31.76 -14.67
N ASP A 281 21.50 -31.69 -13.39
CA ASP A 281 20.34 -30.94 -12.91
C ASP A 281 20.55 -29.43 -13.05
N LEU A 282 21.71 -28.91 -12.67
CA LEU A 282 22.04 -27.49 -12.84
C LEU A 282 22.00 -27.07 -14.33
N ILE A 283 22.58 -27.89 -15.23
CA ILE A 283 22.54 -27.59 -16.67
C ILE A 283 21.10 -27.58 -17.18
N LYS A 284 20.27 -28.53 -16.74
CA LYS A 284 18.85 -28.59 -17.09
C LYS A 284 18.11 -27.36 -16.61
N GLU A 285 18.31 -26.95 -15.35
CA GLU A 285 17.69 -25.74 -14.78
C GLU A 285 18.08 -24.48 -15.56
N ILE A 286 19.36 -24.30 -15.89
CA ILE A 286 19.83 -23.15 -16.68
C ILE A 286 19.12 -23.11 -18.04
N VAL A 287 19.06 -24.24 -18.75
CA VAL A 287 18.38 -24.31 -20.06
C VAL A 287 16.89 -24.00 -19.92
N GLN A 288 16.22 -24.49 -18.86
CA GLN A 288 14.82 -24.18 -18.58
C GLN A 288 14.59 -22.68 -18.35
N GLN A 289 15.43 -22.03 -17.54
CA GLN A 289 15.32 -20.60 -17.30
C GLN A 289 15.58 -19.77 -18.58
N LEU A 290 16.58 -20.15 -19.39
CA LEU A 290 16.85 -19.47 -20.66
C LEU A 290 15.71 -19.62 -21.67
N MET A 291 15.10 -20.80 -21.76
CA MET A 291 13.90 -21.00 -22.58
C MET A 291 12.74 -20.13 -22.10
N GLY A 292 12.53 -20.06 -20.79
CA GLY A 292 11.48 -19.22 -20.20
C GLY A 292 11.71 -17.71 -20.39
N LEU A 293 12.95 -17.24 -20.34
CA LEU A 293 13.30 -15.86 -20.69
C LEU A 293 13.08 -15.57 -22.18
N ALA A 294 13.41 -16.52 -23.06
CA ALA A 294 13.14 -16.37 -24.49
C ALA A 294 11.63 -16.31 -24.76
N ASP A 295 10.83 -17.16 -24.11
CA ASP A 295 9.36 -17.15 -24.20
C ASP A 295 8.78 -15.82 -23.70
N ALA A 296 9.30 -15.28 -22.58
CA ALA A 296 8.92 -13.95 -22.09
C ALA A 296 9.18 -12.85 -23.12
N LEU A 297 10.33 -12.88 -23.80
CA LEU A 297 10.65 -11.90 -24.83
C LEU A 297 9.73 -12.04 -26.04
N VAL A 298 9.38 -13.27 -26.44
CA VAL A 298 8.38 -13.50 -27.48
C VAL A 298 7.02 -12.93 -27.06
N ALA A 299 6.62 -13.13 -25.81
CA ALA A 299 5.37 -12.61 -25.26
C ALA A 299 5.34 -11.07 -25.25
N LEU A 300 6.45 -10.43 -24.87
CA LEU A 300 6.61 -8.97 -24.91
C LEU A 300 6.58 -8.41 -26.34
N HIS A 301 7.25 -9.09 -27.28
CA HIS A 301 7.32 -8.63 -28.66
C HIS A 301 6.03 -8.82 -29.45
N ASN A 302 5.14 -9.72 -28.99
CA ASN A 302 3.88 -10.05 -29.65
C ASN A 302 2.71 -9.80 -28.70
N LEU A 303 2.67 -8.63 -28.08
CA LEU A 303 1.66 -8.31 -27.08
C LEU A 303 0.27 -8.35 -27.72
N LYS A 304 -0.66 -9.08 -27.11
CA LYS A 304 -2.05 -9.11 -27.56
C LYS A 304 -2.95 -8.54 -26.48
N LYS A 305 -3.89 -7.68 -26.88
CA LYS A 305 -4.93 -7.13 -26.00
C LYS A 305 -6.28 -7.39 -26.63
N ASP A 306 -7.16 -8.06 -25.89
CA ASP A 306 -8.51 -8.46 -26.35
C ASP A 306 -8.49 -9.20 -27.69
N GLY A 307 -7.49 -10.07 -27.88
CA GLY A 307 -7.31 -10.87 -29.11
C GLY A 307 -6.75 -10.10 -30.30
N LYS A 308 -6.47 -8.79 -30.17
CA LYS A 308 -5.86 -7.95 -31.20
C LYS A 308 -4.38 -7.74 -30.93
N ASP A 309 -3.61 -7.55 -32.00
CA ASP A 309 -2.23 -7.10 -31.88
C ASP A 309 -2.21 -5.75 -31.16
N ALA A 310 -1.51 -5.74 -30.03
CA ALA A 310 -1.33 -4.57 -29.18
C ALA A 310 0.10 -4.03 -29.30
N GLY A 311 0.87 -4.47 -30.30
CA GLY A 311 2.20 -3.99 -30.63
C GLY A 311 3.31 -4.81 -29.99
N SER A 312 4.54 -4.34 -30.24
CA SER A 312 5.78 -4.97 -29.82
C SER A 312 6.48 -4.14 -28.76
N TYR A 313 6.73 -4.74 -27.59
CA TYR A 313 7.54 -4.13 -26.54
C TYR A 313 8.97 -4.67 -26.58
N ARG A 314 9.92 -3.84 -27.00
CA ARG A 314 11.35 -4.14 -26.89
C ARG A 314 11.87 -3.57 -25.58
N HIS A 315 12.49 -4.42 -24.76
CA HIS A 315 12.99 -4.02 -23.44
C HIS A 315 14.04 -2.88 -23.50
N GLY A 316 14.94 -2.91 -24.49
CA GLY A 316 15.93 -1.85 -24.72
C GLY A 316 17.16 -1.84 -23.79
N ASP A 317 17.16 -2.62 -22.69
CA ASP A 317 18.26 -2.69 -21.71
C ASP A 317 18.31 -4.07 -21.01
N LEU A 318 18.12 -5.15 -21.78
CA LEU A 318 18.20 -6.50 -21.22
C LEU A 318 19.66 -6.84 -20.90
N LYS A 319 19.95 -7.00 -19.61
CA LYS A 319 21.28 -7.31 -19.06
C LYS A 319 21.14 -8.13 -17.77
N PRO A 320 22.19 -8.81 -17.29
CA PRO A 320 22.10 -9.65 -16.09
C PRO A 320 21.58 -8.93 -14.84
N GLU A 321 21.83 -7.62 -14.72
CA GLU A 321 21.34 -6.78 -13.62
C GLU A 321 19.81 -6.60 -13.64
N ASN A 322 19.20 -6.68 -14.82
CA ASN A 322 17.75 -6.53 -15.05
C ASN A 322 17.03 -7.89 -15.14
N ILE A 323 17.73 -8.99 -14.85
CA ILE A 323 17.14 -10.32 -14.68
C ILE A 323 17.18 -10.65 -13.19
N LEU A 324 16.02 -10.55 -12.54
CA LEU A 324 15.85 -10.78 -11.11
C LEU A 324 15.59 -12.26 -10.81
N ILE A 325 16.03 -12.72 -9.64
CA ILE A 325 15.92 -14.11 -9.22
C ILE A 325 14.94 -14.22 -8.05
N PHE A 326 13.93 -15.07 -8.20
CA PHE A 326 12.97 -15.42 -7.16
C PHE A 326 13.23 -16.85 -6.73
N LYS A 327 13.57 -17.07 -5.46
CA LYS A 327 13.91 -18.40 -4.96
C LYS A 327 12.70 -19.32 -5.02
N ASP A 328 12.90 -20.49 -5.61
CA ASP A 328 11.96 -21.61 -5.60
C ASP A 328 12.69 -22.87 -5.10
N ASN A 329 12.21 -24.06 -5.45
CA ASN A 329 12.82 -25.32 -5.02
C ASN A 329 14.03 -25.76 -5.88
N THR A 330 14.46 -24.94 -6.84
CA THR A 330 15.63 -25.19 -7.70
C THR A 330 16.89 -24.52 -7.14
N ASP A 331 18.07 -24.90 -7.64
CA ASP A 331 19.34 -24.35 -7.16
C ASP A 331 19.54 -22.88 -7.59
N ILE A 332 18.99 -22.50 -8.75
CA ILE A 332 19.18 -21.17 -9.35
C ILE A 332 17.96 -20.25 -9.25
N GLY A 333 16.79 -20.77 -8.87
CA GLY A 333 15.55 -20.03 -8.76
C GLY A 333 14.90 -19.69 -10.11
N MET A 334 13.81 -18.93 -10.04
CA MET A 334 13.05 -18.43 -11.20
C MET A 334 13.59 -17.06 -11.65
N PHE A 335 14.01 -16.97 -12.91
CA PHE A 335 14.50 -15.74 -13.53
C PHE A 335 13.34 -14.92 -14.08
N LYS A 336 13.28 -13.64 -13.74
CA LYS A 336 12.27 -12.71 -14.25
C LYS A 336 12.90 -11.45 -14.80
N ILE A 337 12.45 -11.05 -15.99
CA ILE A 337 12.81 -9.79 -16.63
C ILE A 337 12.17 -8.63 -15.84
N ALA A 338 12.96 -7.62 -15.52
CA ALA A 338 12.57 -6.44 -14.77
C ALA A 338 13.12 -5.15 -15.41
N ASP A 339 12.69 -3.99 -14.88
CA ASP A 339 13.13 -2.65 -15.29
C ASP A 339 12.78 -2.28 -16.73
N MET A 340 11.53 -1.85 -16.92
CA MET A 340 10.98 -1.48 -18.22
C MET A 340 11.11 0.02 -18.52
N GLY A 341 11.96 0.75 -17.79
CA GLY A 341 12.15 2.21 -17.98
C GLY A 341 12.63 2.59 -19.39
N LEU A 342 13.39 1.70 -20.04
CA LEU A 342 13.87 1.88 -21.41
C LEU A 342 13.04 1.12 -22.46
N ALA A 343 11.92 0.51 -22.05
CA ALA A 343 11.08 -0.24 -22.97
C ALA A 343 10.44 0.69 -24.01
N LYS A 344 10.46 0.25 -25.28
CA LYS A 344 9.87 0.99 -26.40
C LYS A 344 8.75 0.18 -27.01
N HIS A 345 7.59 0.82 -27.12
CA HIS A 345 6.43 0.29 -27.81
C HIS A 345 6.48 0.64 -29.30
N HIS A 346 6.30 -0.36 -30.14
CA HIS A 346 6.25 -0.21 -31.59
C HIS A 346 5.02 -0.93 -32.13
N PHE A 347 4.17 -0.20 -32.83
CA PHE A 347 3.24 -0.79 -33.79
C PHE A 347 4.00 -0.83 -35.10
N ASP A 348 4.53 -2.00 -35.49
CA ASP A 348 4.72 -2.44 -36.89
C ASP A 348 5.63 -3.67 -36.95
N ASP A 349 5.24 -4.62 -37.80
CA ASP A 349 6.11 -5.64 -38.39
C ASP A 349 7.31 -4.93 -39.03
N THR A 350 8.46 -4.91 -38.36
CA THR A 350 9.71 -4.56 -39.02
C THR A 350 10.15 -5.75 -39.88
N GLY A 351 9.39 -6.01 -40.95
CA GLY A 351 9.70 -6.93 -42.02
C GLY A 351 9.75 -6.16 -43.33
N ASN A 352 10.96 -5.75 -43.73
CA ASN A 352 11.34 -5.58 -45.13
C ASN A 352 12.59 -6.41 -45.37
#